data_AF-A0A5E5QUJ3-F1
#
_entry.id   AF-A0A5E5QUJ3-F1
#
_cell.length_a   1.000
_cell.length_b   1.000
_cell.length_c   1.000
_cell.angle_alpha   90.00
_cell.angle_beta   90.00
_cell.angle_gamma   90.00
#
_symmetry.space_group_name_H-M   'P 1'
#
loop_
_entity.id
_entity.type
_entity.pdbx_description
1 polymer ?
#
loop_
_entity_poly.entity_id
_entity_poly.type
_entity_poly.pdbx_seq_one_letter_code
_entity_poly.pdbx_strand_id
1 'polypeptide(L)'
;MTIVNPYGRKTTYHFQFIQGIKYITSIEGEPSPNCPSSNSTFTYDDQGLLTSKRDNNGNLTTYQYSARGLETSRTEAAGTPQARTITTDWHPTLFLPVQVSEPGRITRYQYDAEGRKTGETVTTR
;
A
#
# COMPACT_ATOMS: atom_id res chain seq x y z
N MET A 1 16.91 -6.07 -13.58
CA MET A 1 17.74 -4.88 -13.90
C MET A 1 18.59 -4.59 -12.69
N THR A 2 19.90 -4.38 -12.83
CA THR A 2 20.78 -4.09 -11.70
C THR A 2 21.40 -2.71 -11.90
N ILE A 3 21.34 -1.89 -10.85
CA ILE A 3 21.92 -0.55 -10.80
C ILE A 3 23.08 -0.57 -9.81
N VAL A 4 24.18 0.07 -10.15
CA VAL A 4 25.35 0.22 -9.27
C VAL A 4 25.48 1.69 -8.91
N ASN A 5 25.55 2.00 -7.62
CA ASN A 5 25.77 3.36 -7.16
C ASN A 5 27.26 3.76 -7.28
N PRO A 6 27.61 5.05 -7.11
CA PRO A 6 29.00 5.51 -7.18
C PRO A 6 29.96 4.86 -6.16
N TYR A 7 29.42 4.24 -5.12
CA TYR A 7 30.18 3.50 -4.09
C TYR A 7 30.30 1.99 -4.40
N GLY A 8 29.93 1.55 -5.61
CA GLY A 8 30.03 0.16 -6.06
C GLY A 8 28.94 -0.77 -5.53
N ARG A 9 27.96 -0.26 -4.78
CA ARG A 9 26.87 -1.09 -4.23
C ARG A 9 25.81 -1.35 -5.28
N LYS A 10 25.32 -2.58 -5.33
CA LYS A 10 24.32 -3.02 -6.30
C LYS A 10 22.91 -2.99 -5.72
N THR A 11 21.94 -2.68 -6.58
CA THR A 11 20.52 -2.87 -6.33
C THR A 11 19.89 -3.54 -7.54
N THR A 12 19.28 -4.71 -7.32
CA THR A 12 18.61 -5.48 -8.36
C THR A 12 17.10 -5.30 -8.24
N TYR A 13 16.48 -5.00 -9.38
CA TYR A 13 15.04 -4.86 -9.54
C TYR A 13 14.52 -6.01 -10.40
N HIS A 14 13.53 -6.71 -9.88
CA HIS A 14 12.77 -7.72 -10.60
C HIS A 14 11.43 -7.14 -11.01
N PHE A 15 10.92 -7.63 -12.14
CA PHE A 15 9.70 -7.11 -12.71
C PHE A 15 8.83 -8.22 -13.25
N GLN A 16 7.54 -7.96 -13.29
CA GLN A 16 6.55 -8.73 -14.02
C GLN A 16 5.83 -7.83 -15.02
N PHE A 17 5.24 -8.43 -16.05
CA PHE A 17 4.39 -7.72 -16.98
C PHE A 17 2.93 -8.08 -16.69
N ILE A 18 2.11 -7.05 -16.44
CA ILE A 18 0.66 -7.19 -16.32
C ILE A 18 0.08 -6.28 -17.39
N GLN A 19 -0.70 -6.87 -18.30
CA GLN A 19 -1.33 -6.15 -19.43
C GLN A 19 -0.30 -5.34 -20.26
N GLY A 20 0.91 -5.87 -20.43
CA GLY A 20 2.00 -5.20 -21.16
C GLY A 20 2.72 -4.08 -20.39
N ILE A 21 2.26 -3.74 -19.18
CA ILE A 21 2.90 -2.76 -18.30
C ILE A 21 3.85 -3.48 -17.34
N LYS A 22 5.03 -2.89 -17.14
CA LYS A 22 6.10 -3.44 -16.29
C LYS A 22 5.91 -2.99 -14.84
N TYR A 23 5.70 -3.95 -13.93
CA TYR A 23 5.56 -3.73 -12.48
C TYR A 23 6.77 -4.30 -11.73
N ILE A 24 7.25 -3.60 -10.70
CA ILE A 24 8.37 -4.06 -9.86
C ILE A 24 7.86 -5.12 -8.89
N THR A 25 8.46 -6.31 -8.86
CA THR A 25 8.06 -7.40 -7.95
C THR A 25 9.02 -7.58 -6.78
N SER A 26 10.30 -7.28 -6.98
CA SER A 26 11.25 -7.21 -5.86
C SER A 26 12.34 -6.19 -6.10
N ILE A 27 12.83 -5.65 -5.00
CA ILE A 27 14.00 -4.81 -4.90
C ILE A 27 14.95 -5.55 -3.97
N GLU A 28 16.18 -5.76 -4.41
CA GLU A 28 17.23 -6.45 -3.66
C GLU A 28 18.45 -5.54 -3.61
N GLY A 29 18.68 -4.94 -2.44
CA GLY A 29 19.81 -4.04 -2.22
C GLY A 29 20.95 -4.76 -1.53
N GLU A 30 22.20 -4.50 -1.94
CA GLU A 30 23.34 -4.98 -1.16
C GLU A 30 23.38 -4.29 0.21
N PRO A 31 23.43 -5.07 1.32
CA PRO A 31 23.55 -4.51 2.65
C PRO A 31 24.87 -3.76 2.78
N SER A 32 24.89 -2.77 3.67
CA SER A 32 26.09 -2.03 4.00
C SER A 32 26.28 -1.90 5.51
N PRO A 33 27.50 -1.59 5.99
CA PRO A 33 27.79 -1.52 7.42
C PRO A 33 26.84 -0.61 8.22
N ASN A 34 26.30 0.43 7.59
CA ASN A 34 25.42 1.42 8.23
C ASN A 34 23.98 1.40 7.70
N CYS A 35 23.64 0.49 6.79
CA CYS A 35 22.29 0.43 6.22
C CYS A 35 21.96 -1.02 5.83
N PRO A 36 20.96 -1.65 6.48
CA PRO A 36 20.52 -2.98 6.09
C PRO A 36 20.04 -2.97 4.63
N SER A 37 20.09 -4.12 3.98
CA SER A 37 19.63 -4.30 2.59
C SER A 37 18.22 -3.73 2.43
N SER A 38 18.00 -2.89 1.42
CA SER A 38 16.69 -2.27 1.14
C SER A 38 15.75 -3.24 0.41
N ASN A 39 15.62 -4.45 0.94
CA ASN A 39 14.87 -5.51 0.29
C ASN A 39 13.37 -5.22 0.41
N SER A 40 12.63 -5.37 -0.68
CA SER A 40 11.17 -5.25 -0.63
C SER A 40 10.57 -6.14 -1.70
N THR A 41 9.43 -6.74 -1.41
CA THR A 41 8.67 -7.53 -2.38
C THR A 41 7.26 -6.99 -2.53
N PHE A 42 6.71 -7.13 -3.73
CA PHE A 42 5.42 -6.61 -4.13
C PHE A 42 4.69 -7.67 -4.95
N THR A 43 3.42 -7.90 -4.65
CA THR A 43 2.54 -8.74 -5.46
C THR A 43 1.38 -7.91 -5.96
N TYR A 44 0.90 -8.25 -7.15
CA TYR A 44 -0.19 -7.53 -7.80
C TYR A 44 -1.24 -8.53 -8.27
N ASP A 45 -2.47 -8.07 -8.42
CA ASP A 45 -3.52 -8.82 -9.11
C ASP A 45 -3.38 -8.71 -10.65
N ASP A 46 -4.31 -9.33 -11.36
CA ASP A 46 -4.41 -9.33 -12.82
C ASP A 46 -4.74 -7.95 -13.42
N GLN A 47 -5.26 -7.04 -12.60
CA GLN A 47 -5.52 -5.63 -12.94
C GLN A 47 -4.34 -4.72 -12.63
N GLY A 48 -3.25 -5.26 -12.04
CA GLY A 48 -2.07 -4.48 -11.68
C GLY A 48 -2.20 -3.69 -10.38
N LEU A 49 -3.19 -4.01 -9.55
CA LEU A 49 -3.34 -3.42 -8.21
C LEU A 49 -2.49 -4.19 -7.21
N LEU A 50 -1.84 -3.47 -6.29
CA LEU A 50 -0.89 -4.03 -5.33
C LEU A 50 -1.61 -4.83 -4.24
N THR A 51 -1.54 -6.15 -4.25
CA THR A 51 -2.23 -7.02 -3.27
C THR A 51 -1.42 -7.25 -2.00
N SER A 52 -0.08 -7.23 -2.09
CA SER A 52 0.78 -7.31 -0.91
C SER A 52 2.10 -6.61 -1.11
N LYS A 53 2.66 -6.12 0.00
CA LYS A 53 3.99 -5.52 0.07
C LYS A 53 4.70 -6.05 1.31
N ARG A 54 5.92 -6.52 1.16
CA ARG A 54 6.83 -6.78 2.28
C ARG A 54 7.94 -5.75 2.27
N ASP A 55 8.11 -5.03 3.38
CA ASP A 55 9.21 -4.07 3.54
C ASP A 55 10.52 -4.76 3.94
N ASN A 56 11.59 -3.97 4.04
CA ASN A 56 12.93 -4.44 4.41
C ASN A 56 13.04 -4.89 5.87
N ASN A 57 12.08 -4.50 6.71
CA ASN A 57 11.98 -4.95 8.10
C ASN A 57 11.18 -6.26 8.21
N GLY A 58 10.70 -6.80 7.08
CA GLY A 58 9.91 -8.02 7.03
C GLY A 58 8.42 -7.81 7.30
N ASN A 59 7.96 -6.57 7.52
CA ASN A 59 6.56 -6.29 7.77
C ASN A 59 5.75 -6.52 6.50
N LEU A 60 4.75 -7.39 6.58
CA LEU A 60 3.81 -7.63 5.51
C LEU A 60 2.64 -6.65 5.60
N THR A 61 2.34 -5.97 4.51
CA THR A 61 1.11 -5.21 4.32
C THR A 61 0.31 -5.86 3.21
N THR A 62 -0.98 -6.14 3.45
CA THR A 62 -1.89 -6.70 2.44
C THR A 62 -3.01 -5.72 2.14
N TYR A 63 -3.49 -5.73 0.90
CA TYR A 63 -4.49 -4.80 0.41
C TYR A 63 -5.63 -5.54 -0.26
N GLN A 64 -6.83 -4.97 -0.19
CA GLN A 64 -8.01 -5.40 -0.91
C GLN A 64 -8.64 -4.22 -1.62
N TYR A 65 -9.23 -4.49 -2.78
CA TYR A 65 -9.82 -3.47 -3.63
C TYR A 65 -11.27 -3.82 -3.99
N SER A 66 -12.07 -2.78 -4.20
CA SER A 66 -13.39 -2.92 -4.82
C SER A 66 -13.27 -3.18 -6.33
N ALA A 67 -14.37 -3.53 -6.98
CA ALA A 67 -14.43 -3.66 -8.44
C ALA A 67 -14.08 -2.36 -9.21
N ARG A 68 -14.08 -1.20 -8.52
CA ARG A 68 -13.65 0.09 -9.07
C ARG A 68 -12.14 0.34 -8.91
N GLY A 69 -11.39 -0.60 -8.34
CA GLY A 69 -9.96 -0.45 -8.03
C GLY A 69 -9.67 0.44 -6.80
N LEU A 70 -10.68 0.77 -6.00
CA LEU A 70 -10.52 1.54 -4.75
C LEU A 70 -10.15 0.64 -3.59
N GLU A 71 -9.12 0.99 -2.82
CA GLU A 71 -8.65 0.23 -1.65
C GLU A 71 -9.72 0.18 -0.56
N THR A 72 -10.33 -0.97 -0.33
CA THR A 72 -11.38 -1.15 0.69
C THR A 72 -10.82 -1.61 2.03
N SER A 73 -9.66 -2.28 2.02
CA SER A 73 -9.02 -2.78 3.23
C SER A 73 -7.50 -2.81 3.06
N ARG A 74 -6.80 -2.44 4.11
CA ARG A 74 -5.36 -2.59 4.26
C ARG A 74 -5.06 -3.17 5.63
N THR A 75 -4.31 -4.26 5.66
CA THR A 75 -3.79 -4.82 6.91
C THR A 75 -2.28 -4.62 6.94
N GLU A 76 -1.82 -3.79 7.86
CA GLU A 76 -0.40 -3.56 8.12
C GLU A 76 0.10 -4.55 9.18
N ALA A 77 1.39 -4.92 9.09
CA ALA A 77 2.01 -5.94 9.93
C ALA A 77 1.22 -7.27 9.97
N ALA A 78 0.62 -7.65 8.84
CA ALA A 78 -0.23 -8.81 8.68
C ALA A 78 0.48 -10.10 9.13
N GLY A 79 -0.24 -10.93 9.88
CA GLY A 79 0.31 -12.17 10.46
C GLY A 79 1.17 -11.99 11.71
N THR A 80 1.29 -10.77 12.25
CA THR A 80 2.01 -10.48 13.50
C THR A 80 1.05 -10.02 14.61
N PRO A 81 1.47 -10.03 15.89
CA PRO A 81 0.67 -9.46 16.98
C PRO A 81 0.41 -7.95 16.86
N GLN A 82 1.18 -7.24 16.03
CA GLN A 82 1.04 -5.81 15.80
C GLN A 82 0.12 -5.51 14.60
N ALA A 83 -0.53 -6.53 14.04
CA ALA A 83 -1.39 -6.37 12.89
C ALA A 83 -2.50 -5.36 13.15
N ARG A 84 -2.66 -4.40 12.24
CA ARG A 84 -3.78 -3.45 12.26
C ARG A 84 -4.44 -3.40 10.90
N THR A 85 -5.77 -3.43 10.92
CA THR A 85 -6.59 -3.34 9.70
C THR A 85 -7.26 -1.99 9.65
N ILE A 86 -7.08 -1.33 8.50
CA ILE A 86 -7.72 -0.09 8.12
C ILE A 86 -8.71 -0.43 7.02
N THR A 87 -9.99 -0.08 7.19
CA THR A 87 -11.00 -0.21 6.14
C THR A 87 -11.45 1.16 5.67
N THR A 88 -11.71 1.27 4.36
CA THR A 88 -12.18 2.51 3.75
C THR A 88 -13.47 2.26 2.99
N ASP A 89 -14.52 2.96 3.38
CA ASP A 89 -15.75 3.06 2.63
C ASP A 89 -15.67 4.26 1.70
N TRP A 90 -16.06 4.05 0.45
CA TRP A 90 -15.93 5.03 -0.61
C TRP A 90 -17.28 5.56 -1.05
N HIS A 91 -17.31 6.80 -1.53
CA HIS A 91 -18.46 7.38 -2.20
C HIS A 91 -18.92 6.46 -3.35
N PRO A 92 -20.23 6.30 -3.61
CA PRO A 92 -20.75 5.37 -4.61
C PRO A 92 -20.29 5.65 -6.04
N THR A 93 -19.98 6.90 -6.36
CA THR A 93 -19.58 7.33 -7.72
C THR A 93 -18.24 8.08 -7.77
N LEU A 94 -17.79 8.65 -6.66
CA LEU A 94 -16.59 9.49 -6.61
C LEU A 94 -15.45 8.70 -5.97
N PHE A 95 -14.22 9.07 -6.32
CA PHE A 95 -12.99 8.51 -5.74
C PHE A 95 -12.67 9.19 -4.40
N LEU A 96 -13.69 9.31 -3.52
CA LEU A 96 -13.62 10.02 -2.25
C LEU A 96 -13.97 9.07 -1.10
N PRO A 97 -13.15 8.95 -0.05
CA PRO A 97 -13.47 8.12 1.11
C PRO A 97 -14.55 8.83 1.95
N VAL A 98 -15.60 8.11 2.33
CA VAL A 98 -16.67 8.62 3.22
C VAL A 98 -16.47 8.16 4.66
N GLN A 99 -15.77 7.05 4.87
CA GLN A 99 -15.41 6.55 6.19
C GLN A 99 -14.07 5.82 6.11
N VAL A 100 -13.19 6.09 7.07
CA VAL A 100 -11.96 5.35 7.30
C VAL A 100 -11.99 4.83 8.73
N SER A 101 -11.94 3.51 8.89
CA SER A 101 -11.99 2.84 10.18
C SER A 101 -10.63 2.20 10.47
N GLU A 102 -10.00 2.62 11.55
CA GLU A 102 -8.72 2.13 12.07
C GLU A 102 -8.92 1.60 13.50
N PRO A 103 -7.98 0.81 14.05
CA PRO A 103 -8.08 0.40 15.44
C PRO A 103 -8.09 1.61 16.37
N GLY A 104 -9.17 1.73 17.16
CA GLY A 104 -9.35 2.83 18.12
C GLY A 104 -9.82 4.16 17.51
N ARG A 105 -10.02 4.26 16.19
CA ARG A 105 -10.43 5.50 15.55
C ARG A 105 -11.30 5.28 14.31
N ILE A 106 -12.37 6.03 14.19
CA ILE A 106 -13.18 6.11 12.96
C ILE A 106 -13.21 7.57 12.52
N THR A 107 -12.88 7.81 11.25
CA THR A 107 -12.98 9.12 10.63
C THR A 107 -14.06 9.08 9.56
N ARG A 108 -14.99 10.03 9.58
CA ARG A 108 -16.06 10.17 8.59
C ARG A 108 -15.88 11.49 7.84
N TYR A 109 -16.12 11.46 6.54
CA TYR A 109 -16.04 12.63 5.67
C TYR A 109 -17.39 12.91 5.03
N GLN A 110 -17.69 14.21 4.89
CA GLN A 110 -18.87 14.69 4.18
C GLN A 110 -18.41 15.54 2.99
N TYR A 111 -19.13 15.40 1.88
CA TYR A 111 -18.86 16.11 0.64
C TYR A 111 -20.15 16.70 0.08
N ASP A 112 -20.03 17.78 -0.68
CA ASP A 112 -21.12 18.28 -1.53
C ASP A 112 -21.17 17.54 -2.88
N ALA A 113 -22.15 17.92 -3.72
CA ALA A 113 -22.37 17.32 -5.03
C ALA A 113 -21.19 17.53 -6.00
N GLU A 114 -20.38 18.56 -5.80
CA GLU A 114 -19.17 18.83 -6.57
C GLU A 114 -17.94 18.08 -6.05
N GLY A 115 -18.10 17.28 -4.99
CA GLY A 115 -17.01 16.50 -4.37
C GLY A 115 -16.10 17.31 -3.46
N ARG A 116 -16.49 18.54 -3.08
CA ARG A 116 -15.74 19.34 -2.13
C ARG A 116 -16.10 18.88 -0.72
N LYS A 117 -15.08 18.75 0.14
CA LYS A 117 -15.27 18.32 1.52
C LYS A 117 -15.98 19.41 2.32
N THR A 118 -17.12 19.08 2.90
CA THR A 118 -17.94 19.98 3.72
C THR A 118 -17.84 19.67 5.21
N GLY A 119 -17.36 18.48 5.58
CA GLY A 119 -17.24 18.09 6.98
C GLY A 119 -16.27 16.92 7.21
N GLU A 120 -15.82 16.83 8.46
CA GLU A 120 -15.05 15.72 8.98
C GLU A 120 -15.46 15.47 10.43
N THR A 121 -15.60 14.21 10.80
CA THR A 121 -15.83 13.82 12.19
C THR A 121 -14.90 12.67 12.54
N VAL A 122 -14.13 12.86 13.61
CA VAL A 122 -13.22 11.84 14.15
C VAL A 122 -13.82 11.35 15.46
N THR A 123 -14.05 10.05 15.56
CA THR A 123 -14.51 9.38 16.78
C THR A 123 -13.44 8.41 17.24
N THR A 124 -12.88 8.66 18.42
CA THR A 124 -12.03 7.70 19.11
C THR A 124 -12.92 6.67 19.79
N ARG A 125 -12.55 5.39 19.71
CA ARG A 125 -13.28 4.28 20.33
C ARG A 125 -12.72 3.95 21.71
#